data_AF-A0A5B6Z1X5-F1
#
_entry.id   AF-A0A5B6Z1X5-F1
#
_cell.length_a   1.000
_cell.length_b   1.000
_cell.length_c   1.000
_cell.angle_alpha   90.00
_cell.angle_beta   90.00
_cell.angle_gamma   90.00
#
_symmetry.space_group_name_H-M   'P 1'
#
loop_
_entity.id
_entity.type
_entity.pdbx_description
1 polymer ?
#
loop_
_entity_poly.entity_id
_entity_poly.type
_entity_poly.pdbx_seq_one_letter_code
_entity_poly.pdbx_strand_id
1 'polypeptide(L)'
;MAAEKTQNHLTMPEVVEELKRMTDIGFPIVAMGLVGYLKNMISVVCMGRLGSLELAGGALAIGFTNITGYSVLSGLAMGMEPLCSQAFGSRNLNIVSLTLQRTILMLLLASLPIGLLWFNLETLMLRLHQNPDITHIASLYCQCAIPDLIANSLLHPLRIYLRSKGTTWPLMWCTSLAILFHLPITIFLAFTLCLGVPGVAVSISITNFNTLFFLLGYIFYTRTTKEPLCTPLVSQPMPLSSTTSLGEEWGMLLRLAIPSCLAVCLEWWWYEFMTLLAGYLYKPQVALATSAIVIQTTSLMYTFPSALSGSISPP
;
A
#
# COMPACT_ATOMS: atom_id res chain seq x y z
N MET A 1 -1.33 52.31 15.24
CA MET A 1 -0.01 52.02 14.65
C MET A 1 -0.02 50.55 14.28
N ALA A 2 -0.44 50.25 13.05
CA ALA A 2 -0.59 48.89 12.54
C ALA A 2 0.78 48.41 12.05
N ALA A 3 1.28 47.30 12.61
CA ALA A 3 2.45 46.63 12.09
C ALA A 3 2.06 45.93 10.78
N GLU A 4 2.57 46.46 9.69
CA GLU A 4 2.43 45.92 8.33
C GLU A 4 3.15 44.57 8.28
N LYS A 5 2.35 43.51 8.08
CA LYS A 5 2.79 42.13 8.00
C LYS A 5 3.48 41.95 6.65
N THR A 6 4.81 41.97 6.62
CA THR A 6 5.61 41.76 5.41
C THR A 6 5.23 40.41 4.77
N GLN A 7 4.52 40.45 3.64
CA GLN A 7 4.34 39.29 2.78
C GLN A 7 5.72 38.97 2.18
N ASN A 8 6.40 37.97 2.72
CA ASN A 8 7.58 37.39 2.10
C ASN A 8 7.16 36.74 0.78
N HIS A 9 7.28 37.47 -0.33
CA HIS A 9 7.18 36.89 -1.65
C HIS A 9 8.38 35.96 -1.87
N LEU A 10 8.13 34.66 -2.08
CA LEU A 10 9.19 33.71 -2.43
C LEU A 10 9.94 34.23 -3.66
N THR A 11 11.27 34.21 -3.57
CA THR A 11 12.12 34.58 -4.69
C THR A 11 12.10 33.46 -5.75
N MET A 12 12.21 33.82 -7.04
CA MET A 12 12.31 32.83 -8.12
C MET A 12 13.34 31.71 -7.87
N PRO A 13 14.54 31.95 -7.33
CA PRO A 13 15.47 30.87 -6.98
C PRO A 13 14.93 29.93 -5.89
N GLU A 14 14.25 30.42 -4.86
CA GLU A 14 13.62 29.57 -3.83
C GLU A 14 12.50 28.71 -4.42
N VAL A 15 11.71 29.26 -5.35
CA VAL A 15 10.67 28.51 -6.07
C VAL A 15 11.28 27.38 -6.90
N VAL A 16 12.40 27.65 -7.61
CA VAL A 16 13.09 26.65 -8.42
C VAL A 16 13.72 25.56 -7.56
N GLU A 17 14.30 25.92 -6.41
CA GLU A 17 14.87 24.96 -5.47
C GLU A 17 13.80 24.03 -4.89
N GLU A 18 12.65 24.59 -4.49
CA GLU A 18 11.53 23.82 -3.97
C GLU A 18 10.94 22.88 -5.05
N LEU A 19 10.75 23.37 -6.28
CA LEU A 19 10.34 22.55 -7.43
C LEU A 19 11.30 21.38 -7.67
N LYS A 20 12.61 21.63 -7.55
CA LYS A 20 13.64 20.59 -7.72
C LYS A 20 13.53 19.52 -6.63
N ARG A 21 13.36 19.92 -5.36
CA ARG A 21 13.16 18.98 -4.25
C ARG A 21 11.87 18.18 -4.40
N MET A 22 10.78 18.83 -4.78
CA MET A 22 9.51 18.15 -5.06
C MET A 22 9.65 17.14 -6.20
N THR A 23 10.39 17.48 -7.25
CA THR A 23 10.61 16.58 -8.39
C THR A 23 11.49 15.39 -7.99
N ASP A 24 12.53 15.60 -7.19
CA ASP A 24 13.44 14.53 -6.73
C ASP A 24 12.73 13.50 -5.82
N ILE A 25 11.78 13.96 -5.01
CA ILE A 25 10.94 13.07 -4.17
C ILE A 25 9.83 12.42 -4.99
N GLY A 26 9.15 13.20 -5.83
CA GLY A 26 7.95 12.79 -6.56
C GLY A 26 8.22 11.85 -7.72
N PHE A 27 9.29 12.07 -8.49
CA PHE A 27 9.60 11.23 -9.65
C PHE A 27 9.76 9.74 -9.29
N PRO A 28 10.55 9.35 -8.25
CA PRO A 28 10.63 7.96 -7.82
C PRO A 28 9.29 7.37 -7.39
N ILE A 29 8.40 8.16 -6.78
CA ILE A 29 7.05 7.71 -6.38
C ILE A 29 6.19 7.43 -7.62
N VAL A 30 6.21 8.32 -8.62
CA VAL A 30 5.50 8.12 -9.90
C VAL A 30 6.00 6.87 -10.61
N ALA A 31 7.32 6.74 -10.75
CA ALA A 31 7.94 5.59 -11.39
C ALA A 31 7.59 4.29 -10.66
N MET A 32 7.64 4.26 -9.32
CA MET A 32 7.22 3.12 -8.53
C MET A 32 5.75 2.75 -8.76
N GLY A 33 4.85 3.75 -8.87
CA GLY A 33 3.45 3.53 -9.22
C GLY A 33 3.26 2.88 -10.59
N LEU A 34 3.96 3.40 -11.61
CA LEU A 34 3.92 2.86 -12.97
C LEU A 34 4.41 1.40 -13.04
N VAL A 35 5.52 1.11 -12.38
CA VAL A 35 6.05 -0.27 -12.29
C VAL A 35 5.06 -1.16 -11.53
N GLY A 36 4.41 -0.65 -10.49
CA GLY A 36 3.33 -1.34 -9.78
C GLY A 36 2.16 -1.76 -10.68
N TYR A 37 1.77 -0.93 -11.65
CA TYR A 37 0.75 -1.31 -12.64
C TYR A 37 1.17 -2.49 -13.49
N LEU A 38 2.46 -2.60 -13.86
CA LEU A 38 2.97 -3.75 -14.62
C LEU A 38 2.78 -5.06 -13.85
N LYS A 39 3.00 -5.07 -12.52
CA LYS A 39 2.77 -6.25 -11.67
C LYS A 39 1.32 -6.75 -11.77
N ASN A 40 0.35 -5.84 -11.62
CA ASN A 40 -1.07 -6.17 -11.69
C ASN A 40 -1.46 -6.63 -13.10
N MET A 41 -0.95 -5.95 -14.14
CA MET A 41 -1.20 -6.33 -15.54
C MET A 41 -0.70 -7.75 -15.84
N ILE A 42 0.52 -8.09 -15.39
CA ILE A 42 1.08 -9.44 -15.56
C ILE A 42 0.15 -10.47 -14.94
N SER A 43 -0.32 -10.23 -13.71
CA SER A 43 -1.20 -11.15 -12.99
C SER A 43 -2.53 -11.38 -13.74
N VAL A 44 -3.17 -10.31 -14.21
CA VAL A 44 -4.43 -10.39 -14.99
C VAL A 44 -4.22 -11.11 -16.32
N VAL A 45 -3.14 -10.81 -17.04
CA VAL A 45 -2.82 -11.49 -18.31
C VAL A 45 -2.56 -12.97 -18.10
N CYS A 46 -1.83 -13.35 -17.04
CA CYS A 46 -1.59 -14.76 -16.72
C CYS A 46 -2.90 -15.49 -16.39
N MET A 47 -3.79 -14.90 -15.59
CA MET A 47 -5.11 -15.50 -15.32
C MET A 47 -5.97 -15.61 -16.59
N GLY A 48 -5.95 -14.61 -17.46
CA GLY A 48 -6.63 -14.66 -18.76
C GLY A 48 -6.08 -15.74 -19.70
N ARG A 49 -4.79 -16.07 -19.58
CA ARG A 49 -4.16 -17.17 -20.34
C ARG A 49 -4.53 -18.55 -19.78
N LEU A 50 -4.81 -18.66 -18.48
CA LEU A 50 -5.26 -19.92 -17.86
C LEU A 50 -6.68 -20.28 -18.31
N GLY A 51 -7.56 -19.28 -18.41
CA GLY A 51 -8.91 -19.46 -18.97
C GLY A 51 -9.88 -18.37 -18.52
N SER A 52 -11.09 -18.40 -19.08
CA SER A 52 -12.13 -17.40 -18.76
C SER A 52 -12.68 -17.57 -17.35
N LEU A 53 -12.72 -18.81 -16.85
CA LEU A 53 -13.21 -19.12 -15.50
C LEU A 53 -12.19 -18.66 -14.44
N GLU A 54 -10.91 -18.89 -14.70
CA GLU A 54 -9.76 -18.47 -13.89
C GLU A 54 -9.66 -16.96 -13.82
N LEU A 55 -9.84 -16.28 -14.95
CA LEU A 55 -9.91 -14.82 -15.00
C LEU A 55 -11.08 -14.28 -14.19
N ALA A 56 -12.27 -14.89 -14.30
CA ALA A 56 -13.45 -14.47 -13.55
C ALA A 56 -13.28 -14.66 -12.03
N GLY A 57 -12.84 -15.84 -11.59
CA GLY A 57 -12.55 -16.13 -10.19
C GLY A 57 -11.42 -15.27 -9.63
N GLY A 58 -10.36 -15.07 -10.41
CA GLY A 58 -9.24 -14.19 -10.07
C GLY A 58 -9.64 -12.72 -9.95
N ALA A 59 -10.47 -12.21 -10.86
CA ALA A 59 -10.99 -10.85 -10.77
C ALA A 59 -11.88 -10.66 -9.53
N LEU A 60 -12.75 -11.62 -9.22
CA LEU A 60 -13.55 -11.62 -8.00
C LEU A 60 -12.66 -11.59 -6.75
N ALA A 61 -11.62 -12.42 -6.72
CA ALA A 61 -10.68 -12.46 -5.61
C ALA A 61 -9.87 -11.17 -5.46
N ILE A 62 -9.39 -10.58 -6.55
CA ILE A 62 -8.70 -9.28 -6.53
C ILE A 62 -9.60 -8.19 -5.96
N GLY A 63 -10.85 -8.08 -6.45
CA GLY A 63 -11.81 -7.11 -5.93
C GLY A 63 -12.08 -7.35 -4.43
N PHE A 64 -12.32 -8.59 -4.04
CA PHE A 64 -12.58 -8.94 -2.63
C PHE A 64 -11.40 -8.62 -1.72
N THR A 65 -10.17 -8.98 -2.11
CA THR A 65 -8.96 -8.72 -1.33
C THR A 65 -8.63 -7.23 -1.26
N ASN A 66 -8.89 -6.46 -2.33
CA ASN A 66 -8.77 -5.00 -2.33
C ASN A 66 -9.71 -4.36 -1.33
N ILE A 67 -11.01 -4.70 -1.37
CA ILE A 67 -12.06 -4.12 -0.51
C ILE A 67 -11.83 -4.44 0.96
N THR A 68 -11.51 -5.70 1.26
CA THR A 68 -11.56 -6.20 2.64
C THR A 68 -10.20 -6.16 3.34
N GLY A 69 -9.10 -6.12 2.59
CA GLY A 69 -7.76 -6.22 3.15
C GLY A 69 -6.83 -5.09 2.74
N TYR A 70 -6.47 -4.99 1.45
CA TYR A 70 -5.42 -4.07 1.02
C TYR A 70 -5.78 -2.60 1.25
N SER A 71 -7.04 -2.18 1.03
CA SER A 71 -7.48 -0.81 1.32
C SER A 71 -7.40 -0.49 2.82
N VAL A 72 -7.78 -1.44 3.67
CA VAL A 72 -7.76 -1.31 5.13
C VAL A 72 -6.33 -1.17 5.63
N LEU A 73 -5.43 -2.06 5.22
CA LEU A 73 -4.02 -2.01 5.63
C LEU A 73 -3.33 -0.72 5.15
N SER A 74 -3.55 -0.34 3.88
CA SER A 74 -3.00 0.89 3.32
C SER A 74 -3.51 2.12 4.07
N GLY A 75 -4.82 2.20 4.33
CA GLY A 75 -5.44 3.34 4.97
C GLY A 75 -5.09 3.47 6.46
N LEU A 76 -5.02 2.37 7.20
CA LEU A 76 -4.51 2.37 8.58
C LEU A 76 -3.05 2.82 8.64
N ALA A 77 -2.22 2.38 7.68
CA ALA A 77 -0.82 2.80 7.60
C ALA A 77 -0.69 4.31 7.41
N MET A 78 -1.49 4.90 6.51
CA MET A 78 -1.43 6.34 6.19
C MET A 78 -1.61 7.26 7.39
N GLY A 79 -2.30 6.82 8.45
CA GLY A 79 -2.42 7.58 9.69
C GLY A 79 -1.08 7.92 10.36
N MET A 80 -0.01 7.17 10.06
CA MET A 80 1.32 7.42 10.62
C MET A 80 2.08 8.55 9.91
N GLU A 81 1.67 8.92 8.70
CA GLU A 81 2.41 9.86 7.84
C GLU A 81 2.56 11.25 8.47
N PRO A 82 1.51 11.89 9.02
CA PRO A 82 1.66 13.17 9.71
C PRO A 82 2.59 13.09 10.92
N LEU A 83 2.53 12.00 11.69
CA LEU A 83 3.38 11.80 12.86
C LEU A 83 4.85 11.65 12.48
N CYS A 84 5.12 10.86 11.43
CA CYS A 84 6.48 10.66 10.94
C CYS A 84 7.06 11.94 10.36
N SER A 85 6.32 12.64 9.51
CA SER A 85 6.80 13.89 8.89
C SER A 85 7.08 14.97 9.93
N GLN A 86 6.21 15.16 10.93
CA GLN A 86 6.45 16.10 12.04
C GLN A 86 7.63 15.69 12.92
N ALA A 87 7.77 14.39 13.21
CA ALA A 87 8.87 13.88 14.02
C ALA A 87 10.22 13.97 13.30
N PHE A 88 10.28 13.78 11.97
CA PHE A 88 11.47 14.03 11.18
C PHE A 88 11.84 15.52 11.13
N GLY A 89 10.87 16.41 10.91
CA GLY A 89 11.11 17.87 10.92
C GLY A 89 11.62 18.39 12.27
N SER A 90 11.10 17.84 13.38
CA SER A 90 11.57 18.14 14.75
C SER A 90 12.80 17.33 15.21
N ARG A 91 13.36 16.48 14.32
CA ARG A 91 14.51 15.58 14.58
C ARG A 91 14.30 14.61 15.75
N ASN A 92 13.05 14.30 16.11
CA ASN A 92 12.72 13.35 17.16
C ASN A 92 12.59 11.93 16.59
N LEU A 93 13.74 11.29 16.38
CA LEU A 93 13.82 9.95 15.78
C LEU A 93 13.18 8.85 16.64
N ASN A 94 13.05 9.06 17.95
CA ASN A 94 12.40 8.10 18.86
C ASN A 94 10.90 7.99 18.57
N ILE A 95 10.21 9.12 18.36
CA ILE A 95 8.79 9.12 17.99
C ILE A 95 8.59 8.43 16.64
N VAL A 96 9.53 8.60 15.69
CA VAL A 96 9.47 7.94 14.38
C VAL A 96 9.56 6.42 14.54
N SER A 97 10.56 5.91 15.26
CA SER A 97 10.76 4.46 15.44
C SER A 97 9.59 3.81 16.18
N LEU A 98 9.08 4.48 17.22
CA LEU A 98 7.96 4.00 18.01
C LEU A 98 6.65 4.00 17.21
N THR A 99 6.39 5.07 16.45
CA THR A 99 5.24 5.14 15.52
C THR A 99 5.32 4.02 14.49
N LEU A 100 6.48 3.79 13.87
CA LEU A 100 6.68 2.72 12.89
C LEU A 100 6.34 1.33 13.48
N GLN A 101 6.87 1.02 14.67
CA GLN A 101 6.63 -0.27 15.34
C GLN A 101 5.15 -0.45 15.70
N ARG A 102 4.49 0.60 16.21
CA ARG A 102 3.07 0.56 16.56
C ARG A 102 2.18 0.38 15.34
N THR A 103 2.48 1.06 14.24
CA THR A 103 1.75 0.87 13.00
C THR A 103 1.92 -0.55 12.47
N ILE A 104 3.15 -1.11 12.47
CA ILE A 104 3.37 -2.52 12.09
C ILE A 104 2.53 -3.46 12.95
N LEU A 105 2.54 -3.28 14.28
CA LEU A 105 1.74 -4.11 15.20
C LEU A 105 0.24 -3.96 14.94
N MET A 106 -0.25 -2.74 14.72
CA MET A 106 -1.65 -2.46 14.39
C MET A 106 -2.08 -3.17 13.10
N LEU A 107 -1.26 -3.11 12.05
CA LEU A 107 -1.53 -3.75 10.76
C LEU A 107 -1.50 -5.28 10.88
N LEU A 108 -0.54 -5.84 11.62
CA LEU A 108 -0.49 -7.28 11.89
C LEU A 108 -1.74 -7.74 12.66
N LEU A 109 -2.19 -6.98 13.66
CA LEU A 109 -3.43 -7.30 14.38
C LEU A 109 -4.66 -7.18 13.48
N ALA A 110 -4.73 -6.17 12.62
CA ALA A 110 -5.79 -6.03 11.62
C ALA A 110 -5.77 -7.17 10.58
N SER A 111 -4.59 -7.69 10.24
CA SER A 111 -4.45 -8.80 9.28
C SER A 111 -5.05 -10.12 9.76
N LEU A 112 -5.20 -10.33 11.07
CA LEU A 112 -5.78 -11.56 11.63
C LEU A 112 -7.26 -11.76 11.26
N PRO A 113 -8.18 -10.82 11.54
CA PRO A 113 -9.57 -10.96 11.11
C PRO A 113 -9.72 -10.92 9.58
N ILE A 114 -8.86 -10.18 8.87
CA ILE A 114 -8.86 -10.15 7.39
C ILE A 114 -8.47 -11.53 6.83
N GLY A 115 -7.41 -12.14 7.36
CA GLY A 115 -6.97 -13.48 6.96
C GLY A 115 -8.02 -14.55 7.26
N LEU A 116 -8.70 -14.45 8.40
CA LEU A 116 -9.82 -15.34 8.73
C LEU A 116 -10.99 -15.19 7.74
N LEU A 117 -11.30 -13.96 7.34
CA LEU A 117 -12.31 -13.67 6.33
C LEU A 117 -11.92 -14.27 4.96
N TRP A 118 -10.67 -14.10 4.55
CA TRP A 118 -10.15 -14.62 3.27
C TRP A 118 -10.15 -16.15 3.24
N PHE A 119 -9.80 -16.78 4.36
CA PHE A 119 -9.84 -18.23 4.50
C PHE A 119 -11.26 -18.80 4.32
N ASN A 120 -12.26 -18.09 4.81
CA ASN A 120 -13.68 -18.50 4.76
C ASN A 120 -14.45 -17.95 3.53
N LEU A 121 -13.75 -17.43 2.51
CA LEU A 121 -14.38 -16.78 1.36
C LEU A 121 -15.41 -17.68 0.66
N GLU A 122 -15.08 -18.96 0.46
CA GLU A 122 -15.94 -19.91 -0.27
C GLU A 122 -17.31 -20.04 0.39
N THR A 123 -17.33 -20.34 1.68
CA THR A 123 -18.56 -20.44 2.48
C THR A 123 -19.36 -19.15 2.45
N LEU A 124 -18.69 -17.98 2.50
CA LEU A 124 -19.36 -16.69 2.48
C LEU A 124 -20.03 -16.43 1.12
N MET A 125 -19.31 -16.64 0.02
CA MET A 125 -19.80 -16.36 -1.32
C MET A 125 -20.89 -17.33 -1.77
N LEU A 126 -20.80 -18.61 -1.37
CA LEU A 126 -21.86 -19.59 -1.62
C LEU A 126 -23.17 -19.22 -0.89
N ARG A 127 -23.09 -18.67 0.33
CA ARG A 127 -24.28 -18.12 1.03
C ARG A 127 -24.87 -16.90 0.33
N LEU A 128 -24.05 -16.15 -0.39
CA LEU A 128 -24.48 -15.05 -1.25
C LEU A 128 -24.95 -15.52 -2.63
N HIS A 129 -25.12 -16.84 -2.83
CA HIS A 129 -25.58 -17.46 -4.08
C HIS A 129 -24.69 -17.13 -5.29
N GLN A 130 -23.38 -16.95 -5.08
CA GLN A 130 -22.41 -16.85 -6.17
C GLN A 130 -22.22 -18.20 -6.87
N ASN A 131 -21.74 -18.15 -8.12
CA ASN A 131 -21.42 -19.35 -8.89
C ASN A 131 -20.35 -20.19 -8.15
N PRO A 132 -20.57 -21.49 -7.91
CA PRO A 132 -19.64 -22.33 -7.16
C PRO A 132 -18.24 -22.42 -7.76
N ASP A 133 -18.12 -22.53 -9.09
CA ASP A 133 -16.84 -22.69 -9.78
C ASP A 133 -16.00 -21.41 -9.69
N ILE A 134 -16.61 -20.25 -9.92
CA ILE A 134 -15.96 -18.94 -9.76
C ILE A 134 -15.54 -18.73 -8.30
N THR A 135 -16.42 -19.09 -7.37
CA THR A 135 -16.20 -18.96 -5.93
C THR A 135 -15.04 -19.81 -5.45
N HIS A 136 -14.93 -21.05 -5.94
CA HIS A 136 -13.84 -21.96 -5.61
C HIS A 136 -12.48 -21.43 -6.07
N ILE A 137 -12.40 -20.93 -7.32
CA ILE A 137 -11.16 -20.30 -7.80
C ILE A 137 -10.81 -19.06 -6.97
N ALA A 138 -11.80 -18.24 -6.64
CA ALA A 138 -11.59 -17.04 -5.85
C ALA A 138 -11.10 -17.37 -4.43
N SER A 139 -11.64 -18.42 -3.80
CA SER A 139 -11.23 -18.87 -2.47
C SER A 139 -9.78 -19.36 -2.46
N LEU A 140 -9.38 -20.13 -3.47
CA LEU A 140 -8.01 -20.58 -3.65
C LEU A 140 -7.02 -19.42 -3.78
N TYR A 141 -7.36 -18.39 -4.57
CA TYR A 141 -6.56 -17.17 -4.67
C TYR A 141 -6.42 -16.49 -3.31
N CYS A 142 -7.53 -16.25 -2.60
CA CYS A 142 -7.55 -15.54 -1.32
C CYS A 142 -6.76 -16.27 -0.24
N GLN A 143 -6.88 -17.59 -0.16
CA GLN A 143 -6.09 -18.40 0.79
C GLN A 143 -4.60 -18.30 0.51
N CYS A 144 -4.20 -18.33 -0.77
CA CYS A 144 -2.81 -18.16 -1.18
C CYS A 144 -2.29 -16.73 -0.99
N ALA A 145 -3.17 -15.74 -0.94
CA ALA A 145 -2.82 -14.34 -0.70
C ALA A 145 -2.64 -14.00 0.79
N ILE A 146 -3.03 -14.86 1.74
CA ILE A 146 -2.91 -14.58 3.19
C ILE A 146 -1.49 -14.16 3.61
N PRO A 147 -0.38 -14.81 3.15
CA PRO A 147 0.97 -14.37 3.48
C PRO A 147 1.26 -12.93 3.02
N ASP A 148 0.58 -12.45 1.98
CA ASP A 148 0.73 -11.08 1.49
C ASP A 148 0.26 -10.04 2.50
N LEU A 149 -0.71 -10.38 3.37
CA LEU A 149 -1.13 -9.49 4.44
C LEU A 149 0.03 -9.15 5.37
N ILE A 150 0.89 -10.14 5.68
CA ILE A 150 2.08 -9.96 6.52
C ILE A 150 3.09 -9.07 5.80
N ALA A 151 3.36 -9.34 4.52
CA ALA A 151 4.27 -8.54 3.71
C ALA A 151 3.82 -7.07 3.66
N ASN A 152 2.54 -6.80 3.41
CA ASN A 152 1.97 -5.45 3.36
C ASN A 152 1.95 -4.77 4.74
N SER A 153 1.74 -5.52 5.82
CA SER A 153 1.80 -5.01 7.20
C SER A 153 3.16 -4.42 7.55
N LEU A 154 4.23 -4.91 6.90
CA LEU A 154 5.59 -4.40 7.04
C LEU A 154 5.93 -3.35 5.97
N LEU A 155 5.53 -3.58 4.72
CA LEU A 155 5.87 -2.71 3.59
C LEU A 155 5.21 -1.34 3.68
N HIS A 156 3.91 -1.24 4.01
CA HIS A 156 3.24 0.05 4.04
C HIS A 156 3.90 1.03 5.03
N PRO A 157 4.14 0.65 6.30
CA PRO A 157 4.80 1.53 7.25
C PRO A 157 6.24 1.88 6.85
N LEU A 158 7.01 0.93 6.30
CA LEU A 158 8.39 1.18 5.84
C LEU A 158 8.43 2.14 4.64
N ARG A 159 7.49 2.02 3.71
CA ARG A 159 7.33 2.96 2.58
C ARG A 159 7.01 4.36 3.09
N ILE A 160 6.10 4.49 4.05
CA ILE A 160 5.78 5.79 4.67
C ILE A 160 7.00 6.35 5.38
N TYR A 161 7.70 5.56 6.20
CA TYR A 161 8.91 5.98 6.90
C TYR A 161 9.97 6.56 5.95
N LEU A 162 10.29 5.88 4.85
CA LEU A 162 11.28 6.36 3.88
C LEU A 162 10.79 7.58 3.09
N ARG A 163 9.50 7.65 2.76
CA ARG A 163 8.90 8.85 2.13
C ARG A 163 8.95 10.06 3.05
N SER A 164 8.56 9.92 4.33
CA SER A 164 8.64 10.99 5.33
C SER A 164 10.07 11.42 5.63
N LYS A 165 11.07 10.53 5.44
CA LYS A 165 12.50 10.86 5.49
C LYS A 165 12.99 11.61 4.23
N GLY A 166 12.18 11.68 3.16
CA GLY A 166 12.57 12.23 1.86
C GLY A 166 13.45 11.30 1.02
N THR A 167 13.55 10.01 1.38
CA THR A 167 14.44 9.04 0.72
C THR A 167 13.61 8.09 -0.16
N THR A 168 13.21 8.56 -1.35
CA THR A 168 12.27 7.81 -2.22
C THR A 168 12.94 6.98 -3.31
N TRP A 169 14.17 7.31 -3.71
CA TRP A 169 14.94 6.53 -4.69
C TRP A 169 15.08 5.03 -4.37
N PRO A 170 15.37 4.60 -3.12
CA PRO A 170 15.44 3.19 -2.78
C PRO A 170 14.09 2.47 -2.93
N LEU A 171 12.98 3.16 -2.67
CA LEU A 171 11.64 2.59 -2.85
C LEU A 171 11.41 2.22 -4.31
N MET A 172 11.80 3.11 -5.23
CA MET A 172 11.69 2.88 -6.67
C MET A 172 12.57 1.73 -7.10
N TRP A 173 13.86 1.73 -6.75
CA TRP A 173 14.79 0.69 -7.20
C TRP A 173 14.47 -0.69 -6.62
N CYS A 174 14.16 -0.78 -5.32
CA CYS A 174 13.80 -2.06 -4.70
C CYS A 174 12.51 -2.64 -5.30
N THR A 175 11.51 -1.79 -5.54
CA THR A 175 10.23 -2.21 -6.16
C THR A 175 10.44 -2.62 -7.62
N SER A 176 11.23 -1.87 -8.38
CA SER A 176 11.53 -2.18 -9.78
C SER A 176 12.28 -3.51 -9.91
N LEU A 177 13.26 -3.75 -9.04
CA LEU A 177 14.01 -4.99 -9.01
C LEU A 177 13.10 -6.19 -8.65
N ALA A 178 12.22 -6.04 -7.67
CA ALA A 178 11.27 -7.09 -7.31
C ALA A 178 10.30 -7.41 -8.46
N ILE A 179 9.81 -6.38 -9.16
CA ILE A 179 8.86 -6.55 -10.27
C ILE A 179 9.55 -7.14 -11.52
N LEU A 180 10.85 -6.86 -11.73
CA LEU A 180 11.63 -7.53 -12.76
C LEU A 180 11.61 -9.06 -12.59
N PHE A 181 11.69 -9.54 -11.35
CA PHE A 181 11.57 -10.97 -11.03
C PHE A 181 10.13 -11.49 -11.01
N HIS A 182 9.13 -10.61 -10.93
CA HIS A 182 7.72 -11.01 -10.83
C HIS A 182 7.26 -11.83 -12.04
N LEU A 183 7.55 -11.38 -13.26
CA LEU A 183 7.14 -12.09 -14.48
C LEU A 183 7.66 -13.54 -14.55
N PRO A 184 8.98 -13.81 -14.42
CA PRO A 184 9.48 -15.18 -14.47
C PRO A 184 8.95 -16.03 -13.31
N ILE A 185 8.81 -15.47 -12.10
CA ILE A 185 8.24 -16.18 -10.95
C ILE A 185 6.78 -16.57 -11.22
N THR A 186 5.97 -15.63 -11.73
CA THR A 186 4.56 -15.88 -12.07
C THR A 186 4.46 -16.95 -13.16
N ILE A 187 5.28 -16.90 -14.20
CA ILE A 187 5.27 -17.91 -15.27
C ILE A 187 5.61 -19.29 -14.71
N PHE A 188 6.67 -19.36 -13.90
CA PHE A 188 7.14 -20.60 -13.29
C PHE A 188 6.07 -21.22 -12.37
N LEU A 189 5.50 -20.44 -11.46
CA LEU A 189 4.50 -20.94 -10.52
C LEU A 189 3.18 -21.29 -11.19
N ALA A 190 2.64 -20.40 -12.03
CA ALA A 190 1.31 -20.59 -12.62
C ALA A 190 1.30 -21.67 -13.72
N PHE A 191 2.32 -21.69 -14.59
CA PHE A 191 2.32 -22.56 -15.78
C PHE A 191 3.32 -23.72 -15.70
N THR A 192 4.54 -23.52 -15.18
CA THR A 192 5.54 -24.61 -15.13
C THR A 192 5.24 -25.60 -14.00
N LEU A 193 4.86 -25.11 -12.82
CA LEU A 193 4.41 -25.95 -11.70
C LEU A 193 2.92 -26.27 -11.76
N CYS A 194 2.20 -25.77 -12.78
CA CYS A 194 0.77 -25.98 -12.98
C CYS A 194 -0.10 -25.60 -11.75
N LEU A 195 0.32 -24.61 -10.96
CA LEU A 195 -0.45 -24.15 -9.80
C LEU A 195 -1.64 -23.27 -10.20
N GLY A 196 -1.73 -22.82 -11.45
CA GLY A 196 -2.84 -22.00 -11.94
C GLY A 196 -2.98 -20.68 -11.17
N VAL A 197 -4.21 -20.35 -10.77
CA VAL A 197 -4.55 -19.11 -10.04
C VAL A 197 -3.85 -19.01 -8.67
N PRO A 198 -3.77 -20.07 -7.83
CA PRO A 198 -2.89 -20.12 -6.67
C PRO A 198 -1.45 -19.65 -6.96
N GLY A 199 -0.87 -20.11 -8.08
CA GLY A 199 0.48 -19.73 -8.48
C GLY A 199 0.64 -18.22 -8.73
N VAL A 200 -0.39 -17.57 -9.28
CA VAL A 200 -0.43 -16.12 -9.47
C VAL A 200 -0.55 -15.38 -8.13
N ALA A 201 -1.38 -15.85 -7.20
CA ALA A 201 -1.49 -15.26 -5.86
C ALA A 201 -0.16 -15.35 -5.09
N VAL A 202 0.47 -16.53 -5.09
CA VAL A 202 1.76 -16.75 -4.41
C VAL A 202 2.87 -15.91 -5.03
N SER A 203 2.90 -15.72 -6.36
CA SER A 203 3.93 -14.90 -7.01
C SER A 203 3.85 -13.43 -6.58
N ILE A 204 2.64 -12.90 -6.34
CA ILE A 204 2.43 -11.55 -5.78
C ILE A 204 3.01 -11.48 -4.37
N SER A 205 2.70 -12.45 -3.51
CA SER A 205 3.25 -12.52 -2.15
C SER A 205 4.77 -12.55 -2.16
N ILE A 206 5.38 -13.42 -2.98
CA ILE A 206 6.84 -13.50 -3.13
C ILE A 206 7.42 -12.17 -3.61
N THR A 207 6.76 -11.49 -4.54
CA THR A 207 7.22 -10.19 -5.05
C THR A 207 7.22 -9.11 -3.97
N ASN A 208 6.20 -9.09 -3.12
CA ASN A 208 6.12 -8.18 -1.99
C ASN A 208 7.17 -8.53 -0.92
N PHE A 209 7.37 -9.81 -0.61
CA PHE A 209 8.47 -10.24 0.29
C PHE A 209 9.86 -9.91 -0.28
N ASN A 210 10.08 -10.05 -1.59
CA ASN A 210 11.33 -9.62 -2.25
C ASN A 210 11.52 -8.11 -2.11
N THR A 211 10.47 -7.33 -2.34
CA THR A 211 10.51 -5.87 -2.13
C THR A 211 10.88 -5.54 -0.69
N LEU A 212 10.28 -6.22 0.28
CA LEU A 212 10.56 -6.06 1.70
C LEU A 212 12.01 -6.41 2.02
N PHE A 213 12.51 -7.54 1.52
CA PHE A 213 13.88 -7.98 1.72
C PHE A 213 14.89 -6.96 1.18
N PHE A 214 14.71 -6.48 -0.06
CA PHE A 214 15.58 -5.46 -0.64
C PHE A 214 15.53 -4.15 0.15
N LEU A 215 14.35 -3.75 0.61
CA LEU A 215 14.17 -2.51 1.36
C LEU A 215 14.82 -2.58 2.74
N LEU A 216 14.62 -3.69 3.46
CA LEU A 216 15.30 -3.93 4.74
C LEU A 216 16.80 -3.99 4.55
N GLY A 217 17.30 -4.68 3.51
CA GLY A 217 18.72 -4.72 3.16
C GLY A 217 19.31 -3.32 2.94
N TYR A 218 18.59 -2.45 2.22
CA TYR A 218 18.97 -1.05 2.05
C TYR A 218 19.02 -0.30 3.39
N ILE A 219 17.98 -0.43 4.22
CA ILE A 219 17.90 0.25 5.53
C ILE A 219 19.03 -0.21 6.46
N PHE A 220 19.35 -1.52 6.48
CA PHE A 220 20.45 -2.05 7.28
C PHE A 220 21.82 -1.58 6.78
N TYR A 221 22.03 -1.52 5.45
CA TYR A 221 23.28 -1.07 4.85
C TYR A 221 23.53 0.42 5.07
N THR A 222 22.48 1.24 4.99
CA THR A 222 22.57 2.71 5.16
C THR A 222 22.40 3.17 6.61
N ARG A 223 22.27 2.23 7.55
CA ARG A 223 22.05 2.53 8.96
C ARG A 223 23.22 3.33 9.53
N THR A 224 22.94 4.53 10.02
CA THR A 224 23.87 5.28 10.86
C THR A 224 23.62 4.95 12.32
N THR A 225 24.67 4.99 13.16
CA THR A 225 24.60 4.65 14.60
C THR A 225 23.61 5.51 15.40
N LYS A 226 23.14 6.62 14.82
CA LYS A 226 22.21 7.59 15.42
C LYS A 226 20.72 7.28 15.19
N GLU A 227 20.38 6.32 14.32
CA GLU A 227 19.00 5.90 14.03
C GLU A 227 18.69 4.53 14.67
N PRO A 228 18.02 4.48 15.83
CA PRO A 228 17.61 3.22 16.44
C PRO A 228 16.36 2.68 15.72
N LEU A 229 16.54 1.70 14.83
CA LEU A 229 15.42 0.99 14.18
C LEU A 229 14.69 0.01 15.12
N CYS A 230 15.40 -0.44 16.17
CA CYS A 230 14.91 -1.38 17.17
C CYS A 230 15.07 -0.78 18.57
N THR A 231 14.15 0.11 18.96
CA THR A 231 13.88 0.35 20.37
C THR A 231 12.96 -0.77 20.87
N PRO A 232 13.23 -1.42 22.02
CA PRO A 232 12.31 -2.42 22.55
C PRO A 232 10.94 -1.77 22.83
N LEU A 233 9.85 -2.43 22.42
CA LEU A 233 8.45 -2.01 22.66
C LEU A 233 8.14 -1.83 24.15
N VAL A 234 8.97 -2.44 25.01
CA VAL A 234 8.92 -2.37 26.46
C VAL A 234 10.35 -2.09 26.96
N SER A 235 10.55 -0.95 27.61
CA SER A 235 11.72 -0.52 28.42
C SER A 235 12.92 0.19 27.75
N GLN A 236 12.98 1.51 27.97
CA GLN A 236 13.81 2.05 29.05
C GLN A 236 12.93 2.97 29.94
N PRO A 237 13.17 3.08 31.26
CA PRO A 237 12.61 4.16 32.04
C PRO A 237 13.21 5.46 31.48
N MET A 238 12.40 6.21 30.73
CA MET A 238 12.74 7.59 30.41
C MET A 238 13.00 8.34 31.73
N PRO A 239 13.96 9.28 31.77
CA PRO A 239 14.00 10.27 32.83
C PRO A 239 12.61 10.91 32.92
N LEU A 240 12.18 11.13 34.16
CA LEU A 240 10.88 11.59 34.65
C LEU A 240 10.39 12.95 34.05
N SER A 241 10.29 13.10 32.73
CA SER A 241 9.93 14.37 32.08
C SER A 241 9.03 14.26 30.83
N SER A 242 8.68 13.07 30.34
CA SER A 242 7.65 12.92 29.30
C SER A 242 6.38 12.28 29.88
N THR A 243 5.41 13.13 30.23
CA THR A 243 4.15 12.81 30.89
C THR A 243 3.07 12.19 29.98
N THR A 244 3.42 11.69 28.79
CA THR A 244 2.45 11.04 27.90
C THR A 244 2.29 9.58 28.28
N SER A 245 1.08 9.20 28.67
CA SER A 245 0.79 7.80 28.96
C SER A 245 0.83 6.96 27.67
N LEU A 246 1.21 5.69 27.77
CA LEU A 246 1.21 4.77 26.61
C LEU A 246 -0.13 4.80 25.85
N GLY A 247 -1.25 4.96 26.57
CA GLY A 247 -2.58 5.06 26.00
C GLY A 247 -2.82 6.34 25.18
N GLU A 248 -2.23 7.48 25.56
CA GLU A 248 -2.37 8.73 24.79
C GLU A 248 -1.67 8.65 23.44
N GLU A 249 -0.52 7.98 23.37
CA GLU A 249 0.24 7.86 22.13
C GLU A 249 -0.41 6.87 21.14
N TRP A 250 -0.96 5.75 21.64
CA TRP A 250 -1.82 4.87 20.83
C TRP A 250 -3.10 5.58 20.39
N GLY A 251 -3.70 6.38 21.29
CA GLY A 251 -4.88 7.19 20.99
C GLY A 251 -4.62 8.21 19.87
N MET A 252 -3.45 8.85 19.87
CA MET A 252 -3.04 9.77 18.80
C MET A 252 -2.90 9.06 17.45
N LEU A 253 -2.22 7.92 17.41
CA LEU A 253 -2.08 7.13 16.18
C LEU A 253 -3.44 6.67 15.65
N LEU A 254 -4.31 6.12 16.51
CA LEU A 254 -5.64 5.66 16.12
C LEU A 254 -6.54 6.80 15.64
N ARG A 255 -6.44 7.98 16.26
CA ARG A 255 -7.21 9.18 15.86
C ARG A 255 -6.86 9.65 14.45
N LEU A 256 -5.65 9.35 13.96
CA LEU A 256 -5.24 9.63 12.58
C LEU A 256 -5.51 8.42 11.66
N ALA A 257 -5.22 7.20 12.12
CA ALA A 257 -5.35 5.98 11.31
C ALA A 257 -6.80 5.64 10.94
N ILE A 258 -7.76 5.83 11.85
CA ILE A 258 -9.18 5.53 11.58
C ILE A 258 -9.75 6.40 10.46
N PRO A 259 -9.68 7.75 10.52
CA PRO A 259 -10.19 8.58 9.43
C PRO A 259 -9.42 8.38 8.13
N SER A 260 -8.09 8.18 8.17
CA SER A 260 -7.31 7.83 6.97
C SER A 260 -7.76 6.50 6.37
N CYS A 261 -8.03 5.50 7.20
CA CYS A 261 -8.55 4.20 6.77
C CYS A 261 -9.91 4.36 6.09
N LEU A 262 -10.83 5.11 6.70
CA LEU A 262 -12.14 5.35 6.10
C LEU A 262 -12.02 6.08 4.76
N ALA A 263 -11.18 7.10 4.66
CA ALA A 263 -10.98 7.84 3.42
C ALA A 263 -10.45 6.93 2.29
N VAL A 264 -9.40 6.16 2.55
CA VAL A 264 -8.81 5.24 1.56
C VAL A 264 -9.77 4.11 1.20
N CYS A 265 -10.45 3.50 2.17
CA CYS A 265 -11.44 2.47 1.90
C CYS A 265 -12.58 3.01 1.04
N LEU A 266 -13.15 4.16 1.38
CA LEU A 266 -14.24 4.75 0.60
C LEU A 266 -13.81 5.07 -0.84
N GLU A 267 -12.59 5.57 -1.03
CA GLU A 267 -12.03 5.80 -2.37
C GLU A 267 -11.94 4.49 -3.17
N TRP A 268 -11.41 3.43 -2.58
CA TRP A 268 -11.22 2.14 -3.28
C TRP A 268 -12.56 1.45 -3.54
N TRP A 269 -13.44 1.43 -2.53
CA TRP A 269 -14.77 0.82 -2.63
C TRP A 269 -15.64 1.54 -3.64
N TRP A 270 -15.44 2.84 -3.85
CA TRP A 270 -16.14 3.60 -4.87
C TRP A 270 -15.87 3.05 -6.28
N TYR A 271 -14.62 2.70 -6.61
CA TYR A 271 -14.29 2.12 -7.92
C TYR A 271 -14.93 0.73 -8.12
N GLU A 272 -15.01 -0.07 -7.06
CA GLU A 272 -15.67 -1.37 -7.09
C GLU A 272 -17.19 -1.22 -7.23
N PHE A 273 -17.79 -0.25 -6.53
CA PHE A 273 -19.20 0.09 -6.67
C PHE A 273 -19.54 0.57 -8.08
N MET A 274 -18.70 1.43 -8.68
CA MET A 274 -18.85 1.85 -10.08
C MET A 274 -18.78 0.65 -11.05
N THR A 275 -17.87 -0.29 -10.81
CA THR A 275 -17.73 -1.51 -11.62
C THR A 275 -18.98 -2.38 -11.50
N LEU A 276 -19.51 -2.57 -10.28
CA LEU A 276 -20.76 -3.28 -10.06
C LEU A 276 -21.93 -2.63 -10.79
N LEU A 277 -22.10 -1.30 -10.67
CA LEU A 277 -23.15 -0.56 -11.37
C LEU A 277 -23.03 -0.68 -12.89
N ALA A 278 -21.81 -0.65 -13.44
CA ALA A 278 -21.58 -0.86 -14.87
C ALA A 278 -22.04 -2.25 -15.33
N GLY A 279 -21.96 -3.27 -14.46
CA GLY A 279 -22.48 -4.60 -14.71
C GLY A 279 -24.01 -4.69 -14.81
N TYR A 280 -24.74 -3.69 -14.30
CA TYR A 280 -26.21 -3.59 -14.41
C TYR A 280 -26.70 -2.76 -15.61
N LEU A 281 -25.79 -2.14 -16.37
CA LEU A 281 -26.13 -1.35 -17.53
C LEU A 281 -26.50 -2.19 -18.76
N TYR A 282 -27.19 -1.58 -19.71
CA TYR A 282 -27.47 -2.17 -21.01
C TYR A 282 -26.15 -2.50 -21.75
N LYS A 283 -26.00 -3.76 -22.19
CA LYS A 283 -24.75 -4.33 -22.73
C LYS A 283 -23.59 -4.28 -21.70
N PRO A 284 -23.67 -5.08 -20.62
CA PRO A 284 -22.74 -5.00 -19.49
C PRO A 284 -21.29 -5.26 -19.88
N GLN A 285 -21.02 -6.07 -20.91
CA GLN A 285 -19.67 -6.33 -21.39
C GLN A 285 -18.98 -5.05 -21.91
N VAL A 286 -19.72 -4.20 -22.63
CA VAL A 286 -19.19 -2.93 -23.16
C VAL A 286 -19.03 -1.91 -22.03
N ALA A 287 -20.02 -1.83 -21.14
CA ALA A 287 -19.98 -0.93 -20.00
C ALA A 287 -18.81 -1.26 -19.06
N LEU A 288 -18.63 -2.53 -18.69
CA LEU A 288 -17.52 -2.98 -17.85
C LEU A 288 -16.16 -2.74 -18.51
N ALA A 289 -16.02 -3.04 -19.81
CA ALA A 289 -14.78 -2.77 -20.54
C ALA A 289 -14.46 -1.27 -20.57
N THR A 290 -15.47 -0.43 -20.81
CA THR A 290 -15.32 1.03 -20.83
C THR A 290 -14.94 1.57 -19.45
N SER A 291 -15.66 1.14 -18.40
CA SER A 291 -15.36 1.50 -17.01
C SER A 291 -13.95 1.07 -16.60
N ALA A 292 -13.50 -0.12 -16.99
CA ALA A 292 -12.14 -0.58 -16.74
C ALA A 292 -11.11 0.34 -17.41
N ILE A 293 -11.30 0.72 -18.68
CA ILE A 293 -10.40 1.66 -19.37
C ILE A 293 -10.39 3.03 -18.67
N VAL A 294 -11.55 3.54 -18.27
CA VAL A 294 -11.67 4.82 -17.56
C VAL A 294 -10.99 4.77 -16.20
N ILE A 295 -11.20 3.71 -15.41
CA ILE A 295 -10.57 3.51 -14.11
C ILE A 295 -9.05 3.44 -14.28
N GLN A 296 -8.55 2.63 -15.22
CA GLN A 296 -7.11 2.49 -15.48
C GLN A 296 -6.47 3.82 -15.94
N THR A 297 -7.17 4.58 -16.80
CA THR A 297 -6.71 5.90 -17.25
C THR A 297 -6.68 6.89 -16.09
N THR A 298 -7.73 6.92 -15.27
CA THR A 298 -7.82 7.78 -14.08
C THR A 298 -6.72 7.44 -13.08
N SER A 299 -6.49 6.16 -12.83
CA SER A 299 -5.41 5.61 -12.02
C SER A 299 -4.02 6.08 -12.46
N LEU A 300 -3.74 5.97 -13.76
CA LEU A 300 -2.49 6.45 -14.35
C LEU A 300 -2.33 7.96 -14.16
N MET A 301 -3.40 8.73 -14.41
CA MET A 301 -3.41 10.17 -14.23
C MET A 301 -3.24 10.58 -12.75
N TYR A 302 -3.85 9.84 -11.82
CA TYR A 302 -3.82 10.10 -10.38
C TYR A 302 -2.44 9.88 -9.75
N THR A 303 -1.59 9.07 -10.40
CA THR A 303 -0.21 8.82 -9.94
C THR A 303 0.58 10.13 -9.84
N PHE A 304 0.35 11.09 -10.74
CA PHE A 304 1.04 12.37 -10.75
C PHE A 304 0.61 13.32 -9.60
N PRO A 305 -0.69 13.63 -9.41
CA PRO A 305 -1.16 14.38 -8.24
C PRO A 305 -0.80 13.71 -6.90
N SER A 306 -0.85 12.37 -6.81
CA SER A 306 -0.50 11.65 -5.58
C SER A 306 0.99 11.83 -5.24
N ALA A 307 1.87 11.73 -6.23
CA ALA A 307 3.30 11.98 -6.04
C ALA A 307 3.59 13.44 -5.66
N LEU A 308 2.89 14.40 -6.28
CA LEU A 308 2.99 15.81 -5.90
C LEU A 308 2.52 16.03 -4.45
N SER A 309 1.36 15.48 -4.06
CA SER A 309 0.84 15.55 -2.70
C SER A 309 1.85 15.01 -1.67
N GLY A 310 2.46 13.85 -1.96
CA GLY A 310 3.52 13.28 -1.13
C GLY A 310 4.82 14.09 -1.11
N SER A 311 5.03 14.97 -2.10
CA SER A 311 6.22 15.82 -2.22
C SER A 311 6.03 17.21 -1.61
N ILE A 312 4.79 17.67 -1.43
CA ILE A 312 4.43 18.95 -0.80
C ILE A 312 4.58 18.93 0.73
N SER A 313 4.86 17.76 1.32
CA SER A 313 5.15 17.62 2.75
C SER A 313 6.65 17.38 3.03
N PRO A 314 7.59 18.28 2.65
CA PRO A 314 8.97 18.12 3.05
C PRO A 314 9.14 18.40 4.56
N PRO A 315 10.08 17.71 5.22
CA PRO A 315 10.50 18.02 6.60
C PRO A 315 11.28 19.34 6.69
#